data_AF-A0A285LVB2-F1
#
_entry.id   AF-A0A285LVB2-F1
#
_cell.length_a   1.000
_cell.length_b   1.000
_cell.length_c   1.000
_cell.angle_alpha   90.00
_cell.angle_beta   90.00
_cell.angle_gamma   90.00
#
_symmetry.space_group_name_H-M   'P 1'
#
loop_
_entity.id
_entity.type
_entity.pdbx_description
1 polymer ?
#
loop_
_entity_poly.entity_id
_entity_poly.type
_entity_poly.pdbx_seq_one_letter_code
_entity_poly.pdbx_strand_id
1 'polypeptide(L)'
;MTRMLRRLAIRGAVIGAIAAGAVVAVPQTAIAEAPCQDGTARVFLNNATNLCQSGTATYNARPAISKVCSTSGTKVVVDTTGPRRVNRRHVELEPGGHCARFEIEGQESATVTATPA
;
A
#
# COMPACT_ATOMS: atom_id res chain seq x y z
N MET A 1 -11.05 -15.81 43.61
CA MET A 1 -11.53 -15.63 42.21
C MET A 1 -12.09 -14.22 42.07
N THR A 2 -11.85 -13.56 40.92
CA THR A 2 -12.26 -12.19 40.51
C THR A 2 -11.52 -11.04 41.21
N ARG A 3 -10.98 -10.00 40.57
CA ARG A 3 -10.94 -9.51 39.18
C ARG A 3 -9.59 -8.79 38.96
N MET A 4 -8.97 -8.99 37.81
CA MET A 4 -7.84 -8.17 37.33
C MET A 4 -8.29 -6.72 37.18
N LEU A 5 -7.61 -5.79 37.87
CA LEU A 5 -7.76 -4.36 37.64
C LEU A 5 -7.20 -4.00 36.26
N ARG A 6 -8.12 -3.61 35.37
CA ARG A 6 -7.85 -2.99 34.07
C ARG A 6 -6.89 -1.82 34.23
N ARG A 7 -5.68 -1.93 33.68
CA ARG A 7 -4.82 -0.77 33.43
C ARG A 7 -5.29 -0.09 32.16
N LEU A 8 -6.08 0.96 32.34
CA LEU A 8 -6.52 1.88 31.29
C LEU A 8 -5.32 2.77 30.91
N ALA A 9 -4.56 2.38 29.89
CA ALA A 9 -3.51 3.22 29.33
C ALA A 9 -4.13 4.22 28.34
N ILE A 10 -4.72 5.30 28.87
CA ILE A 10 -5.01 6.49 28.08
C ILE A 10 -3.73 7.31 28.04
N ARG A 11 -2.98 7.25 26.95
CA ARG A 11 -1.85 8.15 26.69
C ARG A 11 -1.79 8.53 25.22
N GLY A 12 -1.93 9.82 24.98
CA GLY A 12 -1.33 10.50 23.84
C GLY A 12 -2.31 10.87 22.72
N ALA A 13 -3.04 11.97 22.91
CA ALA A 13 -3.43 12.79 21.78
C ALA A 13 -2.15 13.48 21.26
N VAL A 14 -1.76 13.23 20.02
CA VAL A 14 -0.78 14.05 19.30
C VAL A 14 -1.43 14.47 17.99
N ILE A 15 -1.71 15.76 17.92
CA ILE A 15 -2.14 16.47 16.72
C ILE A 15 -0.91 16.59 15.82
N GLY A 16 -1.03 16.15 14.57
CA GLY A 16 -0.03 16.40 13.53
C GLY A 16 -0.74 16.91 12.28
N ALA A 17 -0.98 18.22 12.21
CA ALA A 17 -1.35 18.88 10.97
C ALA A 17 -0.09 18.94 10.08
N ILE A 18 -0.11 18.23 8.95
CA ILE A 18 0.94 18.35 7.93
C ILE A 18 0.29 18.91 6.67
N ALA A 19 0.45 20.22 6.51
CA ALA A 19 0.17 20.92 5.27
C ALA A 19 1.33 20.71 4.29
N ALA A 20 0.95 20.53 3.02
CA ALA A 20 1.68 20.83 1.79
C ALA A 20 3.11 20.24 1.60
N GLY A 21 3.19 19.27 0.69
CA GLY A 21 4.26 19.16 -0.30
C GLY A 21 5.65 18.81 0.22
N ALA A 22 5.91 17.52 0.43
CA ALA A 22 7.28 17.02 0.58
C ALA A 22 7.41 15.65 -0.06
N VAL A 23 8.38 15.51 -0.96
CA VAL A 23 8.84 14.23 -1.50
C VAL A 23 9.27 13.36 -0.32
N VAL A 24 8.49 12.32 -0.02
CA VAL A 24 8.80 11.42 1.09
C VAL A 24 9.91 10.48 0.64
N ALA A 25 11.14 10.78 1.06
CA ALA A 25 12.18 9.76 1.16
C ALA A 25 11.72 8.74 2.21
N VAL A 26 11.18 7.61 1.77
CA VAL A 26 10.65 6.55 2.64
C VAL A 26 11.82 5.94 3.42
N PRO A 27 11.91 6.14 4.76
CA PRO A 27 12.97 5.52 5.54
C PRO A 27 12.74 4.00 5.57
N GLN A 28 13.78 3.25 5.22
CA GLN A 28 13.82 1.80 5.31
C GLN A 28 14.02 1.38 6.76
N THR A 29 13.00 1.59 7.60
CA THR A 29 12.92 0.92 8.91
C THR A 29 11.81 -0.11 8.85
N ALA A 30 12.22 -1.36 9.07
CA ALA A 30 11.37 -2.53 9.16
C ALA A 30 10.32 -2.34 10.27
N ILE A 31 9.14 -1.82 9.90
CA ILE A 31 7.92 -2.00 10.68
C ILE A 31 7.26 -3.27 10.14
N ALA A 32 7.50 -4.37 10.84
CA ALA A 32 6.61 -5.51 10.77
C ALA A 32 5.18 -5.03 11.01
N GLU A 33 4.30 -5.25 10.03
CA GLU A 33 2.86 -5.48 10.24
C GLU A 33 2.03 -4.38 10.91
N ALA A 34 2.42 -3.11 10.85
CA ALA A 34 1.43 -2.06 11.02
C ALA A 34 0.49 -2.07 9.80
N PRO A 35 -0.85 -2.20 9.96
CA PRO A 35 -1.77 -2.04 8.85
C PRO A 35 -1.52 -0.66 8.20
N CYS A 36 -1.49 -0.63 6.87
CA CYS A 36 -1.38 0.63 6.15
C CYS A 36 -2.52 1.56 6.58
N GLN A 37 -2.20 2.84 6.75
CA GLN A 37 -3.18 3.84 7.14
C GLN A 37 -4.29 3.92 6.09
N ASP A 38 -5.50 4.24 6.52
CA ASP A 38 -6.61 4.55 5.61
C ASP A 38 -6.20 5.68 4.65
N GLY A 39 -6.71 5.64 3.42
CA GLY A 39 -6.29 6.56 2.36
C GLY A 39 -5.05 6.12 1.58
N THR A 40 -4.53 4.90 1.81
CA THR A 40 -3.34 4.36 1.10
C THR A 40 -3.61 3.01 0.42
N ALA A 41 -2.74 2.60 -0.49
CA ALA A 41 -2.73 1.25 -1.05
C ALA A 41 -1.61 0.44 -0.41
N ARG A 42 -1.84 -0.84 -0.10
CA ARG A 42 -0.77 -1.75 0.33
C ARG A 42 -0.20 -2.48 -0.88
N VAL A 43 1.05 -2.19 -1.21
CA VAL A 43 1.78 -2.78 -2.33
C VAL A 43 2.76 -3.84 -1.82
N PHE A 44 2.69 -5.05 -2.37
CA PHE A 44 3.57 -6.15 -2.05
C PHE A 44 4.51 -6.41 -3.22
N LEU A 45 5.80 -6.46 -2.91
CA LEU A 45 6.88 -6.65 -3.86
C LEU A 45 7.35 -8.11 -3.85
N ASN A 46 7.96 -8.55 -4.95
CA ASN A 46 8.43 -9.93 -5.11
C ASN A 46 9.63 -10.29 -4.20
N ASN A 47 10.26 -9.30 -3.57
CA ASN A 47 11.36 -9.46 -2.60
C ASN A 47 10.86 -9.56 -1.15
N ALA A 48 9.60 -9.96 -0.94
CA ALA A 48 8.93 -10.02 0.37
C ALA A 48 8.81 -8.66 1.11
N THR A 49 9.07 -7.54 0.44
CA THR A 49 8.83 -6.20 0.99
C THR A 49 7.38 -5.79 0.76
N ASN A 50 6.78 -5.07 1.71
CA ASN A 50 5.50 -4.41 1.50
C ASN A 50 5.59 -2.93 1.88
N LEU A 51 4.84 -2.10 1.17
CA LEU A 51 4.88 -0.64 1.28
C LEU A 51 3.44 -0.10 1.28
N CYS A 52 3.24 1.04 1.94
CA CYS A 52 1.99 1.80 1.85
C CYS A 52 2.19 2.95 0.86
N GLN A 53 1.39 2.98 -0.20
CA GLN A 53 1.47 3.95 -1.27
C GLN A 53 0.30 4.92 -1.19
N SER A 54 0.60 6.22 -1.19
CA SER A 54 -0.38 7.29 -1.40
C SER A 54 -0.08 7.99 -2.73
N GLY A 55 -1.12 8.50 -3.42
CA GLY A 55 -0.93 9.09 -4.74
C GLY A 55 -0.40 8.08 -5.76
N THR A 56 0.39 8.54 -6.72
CA THR A 56 0.89 7.71 -7.84
C THR A 56 2.36 7.35 -7.65
N ALA A 57 2.69 6.07 -7.80
CA ALA A 57 4.08 5.60 -7.91
C ALA A 57 4.21 4.54 -9.00
N THR A 58 5.37 4.54 -9.66
CA THR A 58 5.74 3.54 -10.66
C THR A 58 6.88 2.68 -10.12
N TYR A 59 6.68 1.38 -10.18
CA TYR A 59 7.63 0.34 -9.78
C TYR A 59 8.17 -0.32 -11.05
N ASN A 60 9.49 -0.50 -11.10
CA ASN A 60 10.14 -1.23 -12.18
C ASN A 60 10.25 -2.72 -11.82
N ALA A 61 10.54 -3.58 -12.79
CA ALA A 61 10.66 -5.05 -12.64
C ALA A 61 11.56 -5.57 -11.49
N ARG A 62 12.38 -4.72 -10.87
CA ARG A 62 13.33 -5.06 -9.81
C ARG A 62 13.25 -4.02 -8.68
N PRO A 63 12.36 -4.17 -7.68
CA PRO A 63 11.45 -5.29 -7.45
C PRO A 63 10.07 -5.12 -8.12
N ALA A 64 9.55 -6.20 -8.70
CA ALA A 64 8.23 -6.24 -9.33
C ALA A 64 7.10 -6.34 -8.28
N ILE A 65 5.91 -5.85 -8.64
CA ILE A 65 4.71 -5.95 -7.81
C ILE A 65 4.10 -7.34 -7.96
N SER A 66 3.82 -7.98 -6.82
CA SER A 66 3.15 -9.28 -6.75
C SER A 66 1.67 -9.17 -6.37
N LYS A 67 1.32 -8.17 -5.55
CA LYS A 67 -0.03 -7.96 -5.05
C LYS A 67 -0.23 -6.50 -4.65
N VAL A 68 -1.42 -5.96 -4.90
CA VAL A 68 -1.85 -4.65 -4.42
C VAL A 68 -3.19 -4.80 -3.72
N CYS A 69 -3.38 -4.12 -2.60
CA CYS A 69 -4.63 -4.08 -1.87
C CYS A 69 -5.07 -2.64 -1.62
N SER A 70 -6.35 -2.32 -1.80
CA SER A 70 -6.95 -1.08 -1.33
C SER A 70 -7.11 -1.10 0.20
N THR A 71 -6.98 0.05 0.84
CA THR A 71 -7.40 0.23 2.24
C THR A 71 -8.79 0.86 2.30
N SER A 72 -9.28 1.14 3.51
CA SER A 72 -10.56 1.83 3.67
C SER A 72 -10.50 3.22 3.02
N GLY A 73 -11.60 3.65 2.40
CA GLY A 73 -11.72 4.98 1.80
C GLY A 73 -10.70 5.27 0.69
N THR A 74 -10.13 4.26 0.03
CA THR A 74 -9.13 4.44 -1.03
C THR A 74 -9.50 3.67 -2.29
N LYS A 75 -9.67 4.36 -3.40
CA LYS A 75 -9.71 3.74 -4.73
C LYS A 75 -8.27 3.53 -5.23
N VAL A 76 -7.98 2.34 -5.75
CA VAL A 76 -6.64 2.02 -6.25
C VAL A 76 -6.72 1.61 -7.71
N VAL A 77 -5.92 2.25 -8.55
CA VAL A 77 -5.76 1.87 -9.96
C VAL A 77 -4.36 1.32 -10.14
N VAL A 78 -4.25 0.18 -10.81
CA VAL A 78 -2.98 -0.48 -11.10
C VAL A 78 -2.86 -0.74 -12.59
N ASP A 79 -1.81 -0.17 -13.18
CA ASP A 79 -1.45 -0.35 -14.58
C ASP A 79 -0.11 -1.09 -14.66
N THR A 80 -0.14 -2.34 -15.11
CA THR A 80 1.09 -3.12 -15.35
C THR A 80 1.45 -3.11 -16.83
N THR A 81 2.75 -3.18 -17.11
CA THR A 81 3.30 -3.31 -18.46
C THR A 81 4.22 -4.51 -18.58
N GLY A 82 4.32 -5.04 -19.80
CA GLY A 82 5.21 -6.14 -20.13
C GLY A 82 4.91 -6.71 -21.53
N PRO A 83 5.77 -7.59 -22.05
CA PRO A 83 5.68 -8.11 -23.41
C PRO A 83 4.49 -9.06 -23.61
N ARG A 84 4.05 -9.76 -22.56
CA ARG A 84 2.91 -10.67 -22.60
C ARG A 84 1.62 -9.94 -22.20
N ARG A 85 0.49 -10.30 -22.82
CA ARG A 85 -0.83 -9.74 -22.46
C ARG A 85 -1.17 -9.90 -20.97
N VAL A 86 -0.75 -11.00 -20.35
CA VAL A 86 -0.96 -11.26 -18.92
C VAL A 86 -0.23 -10.24 -18.01
N ASN A 87 0.85 -9.63 -18.51
CA ASN A 87 1.65 -8.63 -17.80
C ASN A 87 1.20 -7.19 -18.11
N ARG A 88 0.32 -7.00 -19.12
CA ARG A 88 -0.25 -5.71 -19.47
C ARG A 88 -1.71 -5.62 -19.02
N ARG A 89 -1.93 -5.17 -17.80
CA ARG A 89 -3.26 -5.15 -17.16
C ARG A 89 -3.56 -3.79 -16.58
N HIS A 90 -4.81 -3.39 -16.72
CA HIS A 90 -5.41 -2.28 -15.98
C HIS A 90 -6.39 -2.90 -14.97
N VAL A 91 -6.24 -2.55 -13.70
CA VAL A 91 -7.08 -3.07 -12.61
C VAL A 91 -7.50 -1.92 -11.72
N GLU A 92 -8.80 -1.74 -11.54
CA GLU A 92 -9.36 -0.84 -10.55
C GLU A 92 -9.83 -1.66 -9.33
N LEU A 93 -9.43 -1.21 -8.14
CA LEU A 93 -9.84 -1.75 -6.86
C LEU A 93 -10.68 -0.71 -6.15
N GLU A 94 -11.91 -1.09 -5.83
CA GLU A 94 -12.80 -0.28 -5.01
C GLU A 94 -12.27 -0.14 -3.57
N PRO A 95 -12.69 0.91 -2.84
CA PRO A 95 -12.42 1.04 -1.41
C PRO A 95 -12.91 -0.16 -0.61
N GLY A 96 -12.21 -0.49 0.48
CA GLY A 96 -12.72 -1.48 1.46
C GLY A 96 -11.98 -2.82 1.51
N GLY A 97 -10.69 -2.86 1.15
CA GLY A 97 -9.85 -4.04 1.40
C GLY A 97 -9.74 -5.03 0.25
N HIS A 98 -10.07 -4.60 -0.97
CA HIS A 98 -9.96 -5.45 -2.17
C HIS A 98 -8.51 -5.61 -2.60
N CYS A 99 -8.12 -6.80 -3.06
CA CYS A 99 -6.76 -7.08 -3.51
C CYS A 99 -6.73 -7.65 -4.93
N ALA A 100 -5.73 -7.26 -5.70
CA ALA A 100 -5.36 -7.88 -6.97
C ALA A 100 -3.96 -8.48 -6.90
N ARG A 101 -3.76 -9.61 -7.57
CA ARG A 101 -2.47 -10.28 -7.74
C ARG A 101 -2.00 -10.13 -9.18
N PHE A 102 -0.69 -9.99 -9.33
CA PHE A 102 -0.02 -9.75 -10.62
C PHE A 102 1.04 -10.81 -10.85
N GLU A 103 1.20 -11.18 -12.12
CA GLU A 103 2.28 -12.05 -12.56
C GLU A 103 3.60 -11.29 -12.47
N ILE A 104 4.62 -11.97 -11.94
CA ILE A 104 5.94 -11.38 -11.72
C ILE A 104 6.81 -11.61 -12.96
N GLU A 105 6.67 -12.76 -13.61
CA GLU A 105 7.47 -13.13 -14.77
C GLU A 105 7.13 -12.23 -15.98
N GLY A 106 8.10 -11.41 -16.38
CA GLY A 106 7.95 -10.51 -17.54
C GLY A 106 7.15 -9.24 -17.24
N GLN A 107 6.98 -8.85 -15.98
CA GLN A 107 6.55 -7.50 -15.63
C GLN A 107 7.71 -6.53 -15.89
N GLU A 108 7.49 -5.46 -16.65
CA GLU A 108 8.52 -4.44 -16.94
C GLU A 108 8.37 -3.23 -16.01
N SER A 109 7.14 -2.74 -15.88
CA SER A 109 6.77 -1.74 -14.90
C SER A 109 5.34 -1.94 -14.40
N ALA A 110 5.03 -1.32 -13.26
CA ALA A 110 3.70 -1.24 -12.72
C ALA A 110 3.49 0.11 -12.05
N THR A 111 2.46 0.83 -12.47
CA THR A 111 2.05 2.09 -11.86
C THR A 111 0.87 1.82 -10.94
N VAL A 112 0.99 2.25 -9.69
CA VAL A 112 -0.07 2.20 -8.69
C VAL A 112 -0.49 3.62 -8.37
N THR A 113 -1.77 3.91 -8.52
CA THR A 113 -2.39 5.17 -8.15
C THR A 113 -3.40 4.91 -7.05
N ALA A 114 -3.16 5.49 -5.88
CA ALA A 114 -4.05 5.45 -4.74
C ALA A 114 -4.67 6.83 -4.53
N THR A 115 -6.00 6.92 -4.65
CA THR A 115 -6.76 8.14 -4.41
C THR A 115 -7.75 7.92 -3.27
N PRO A 116 -7.86 8.87 -2.32
CA PRO A 116 -8.98 8.88 -1.39
C PRO A 116 -10.32 8.87 -2.15
N ALA A 117 -11.29 8.11 -1.65
CA ALA A 117 -12.64 8.01 -2.19
C ALA A 117 -13.64 8.81 -1.35
#